data_AF-A0A2H0HCA8-F1
#
_entry.id   AF-A0A2H0HCA8-F1
#
_cell.length_a   1.000
_cell.length_b   1.000
_cell.length_c   1.000
_cell.angle_alpha   90.00
_cell.angle_beta   90.00
_cell.angle_gamma   90.00
#
_symmetry.space_group_name_H-M   'P 1'
#
loop_
_entity.id
_entity.type
_entity.pdbx_description
1 polymer ?
#
loop_
_entity_poly.entity_id
_entity_poly.type
_entity_poly.pdbx_seq_one_letter_code
_entity_poly.pdbx_strand_id
1 'polypeptide(L)'
;MRKFRSTLLLFCFLLAASFMAQSQNILVKYELLSNGKIIENQQLNLLFQDSISSVYYNDETPDRFIDFRNSTIIRTLTTKTDTAKQSTSWSELENPEEVPGLDTILGFVCKRARLSLYSNQIEVWYTDSLGKIGSPYTSVMPNCGMVLKVVRNGNFEIRAISVTKPEEKQPAFPLDKIHEVNEAEFNVLQIRNRYTSIPFFRDELINFGDSIVNPEGSILNKTYRYSKGTVILKKIVLPHFKGGQVFMNVSTHSNGDAYDRTGSVFILTDTSGMLKAMQKGLDQLPVYVVNDSTKYQGIVAEKGYVPPLELMRFFTSFGVGYFNDKTKISGYHWADSCIYKEEVTELMGDLPKEVWIGVFIGNYDKGGHRVSLSLDVYPGEEISENKSWVFSAFNTLNIMEMSDQNYATLFLYDSLRVTVDIPEKVVNLKLIYTTTGHGGWEHGDEFVPKVNEIFLDDSLIFHQVPWRTDCGTYRLLNPASGNFGNGLSSSDLSRSNWCPGTLTQPYVIHLGNLTPGKHTIKVAIPMGSPEGGSFSAWNVSGILVGVIRND
;
A
#
# COMPACT_ATOMS: atom_id res chain seq x y z
N MET A 1 37.25 -73.71 45.54
CA MET A 1 35.78 -73.91 45.49
C MET A 1 35.09 -72.62 45.94
N ARG A 2 34.08 -72.15 45.18
CA ARG A 2 33.14 -71.01 45.44
C ARG A 2 33.79 -69.62 45.55
N LYS A 3 33.81 -68.74 44.54
CA LYS A 3 32.86 -68.34 43.47
C LYS A 3 31.61 -67.60 43.98
N PHE A 4 31.43 -66.39 43.44
CA PHE A 4 30.20 -65.57 43.33
C PHE A 4 29.61 -64.95 44.60
N ARG A 5 29.95 -63.67 44.85
CA ARG A 5 29.08 -62.65 45.49
C ARG A 5 29.78 -61.29 45.47
N SER A 6 29.76 -60.59 44.33
CA SER A 6 30.01 -59.14 44.31
C SER A 6 29.51 -58.41 43.04
N THR A 7 28.96 -59.12 42.05
CA THR A 7 28.60 -58.53 40.75
C THR A 7 27.10 -58.20 40.59
N LEU A 8 26.33 -58.12 41.68
CA LEU A 8 24.89 -57.85 41.60
C LEU A 8 24.45 -56.48 42.13
N LEU A 9 25.33 -55.71 42.80
CA LEU A 9 25.00 -54.34 43.24
C LEU A 9 25.47 -53.23 42.31
N LEU A 10 26.41 -53.49 41.41
CA LEU A 10 26.85 -52.49 40.41
C LEU A 10 26.02 -52.49 39.13
N PHE A 11 25.22 -53.54 38.89
CA PHE A 11 24.34 -53.64 37.72
C PHE A 11 22.93 -53.07 37.97
N CYS A 12 22.53 -52.87 39.24
CA CYS A 12 21.26 -52.21 39.59
C CYS A 12 21.36 -50.68 39.67
N PHE A 13 22.56 -50.09 39.78
CA PHE A 13 22.73 -48.63 39.73
C PHE A 13 22.94 -48.07 38.31
N LEU A 14 23.31 -48.92 37.34
CA LEU A 14 23.41 -48.56 35.92
C LEU A 14 22.13 -48.83 35.10
N LEU A 15 21.12 -49.47 35.70
CA LEU A 15 19.79 -49.67 35.11
C LEU A 15 18.72 -48.69 35.63
N ALA A 16 19.04 -47.86 36.64
CA ALA A 16 18.15 -46.80 37.10
C ALA A 16 18.34 -45.46 36.34
N ALA A 17 19.47 -45.27 35.66
CA ALA A 17 19.74 -44.06 34.86
C ALA A 17 19.23 -44.15 33.41
N SER A 18 18.76 -45.32 32.97
CA SER A 18 18.21 -45.56 31.62
C SER A 18 16.67 -45.66 31.61
N PHE A 19 16.00 -45.30 32.71
CA PHE A 19 14.53 -45.33 32.86
C PHE A 19 13.89 -43.95 33.10
N MET A 20 14.50 -42.86 32.62
CA MET A 20 13.85 -41.53 32.56
C MET A 20 13.55 -41.01 31.15
N ALA A 21 13.78 -41.81 30.10
CA ALA A 21 13.49 -41.43 28.72
C ALA A 21 12.03 -41.72 28.28
N GLN A 22 11.07 -41.73 29.21
CA GLN A 22 9.64 -41.85 28.91
C GLN A 22 8.90 -40.53 29.25
N SER A 23 8.36 -39.91 28.20
CA SER A 23 7.24 -38.95 28.18
C SER A 23 7.24 -37.76 29.18
N GLN A 24 8.37 -37.13 29.48
CA GLN A 24 8.31 -35.85 30.19
C GLN A 24 8.05 -34.71 29.19
N ASN A 25 6.94 -33.99 29.41
CA ASN A 25 6.69 -32.70 28.77
C ASN A 25 7.74 -31.70 29.27
N ILE A 26 8.24 -30.85 28.38
CA ILE A 26 9.25 -29.84 28.69
C ILE A 26 8.72 -28.48 28.28
N LEU A 27 8.81 -27.50 29.18
CA LEU A 27 8.59 -26.10 28.88
C LEU A 27 9.93 -25.37 28.96
N VAL A 28 10.35 -24.76 27.85
CA VAL A 28 11.49 -23.84 27.82
C VAL A 28 10.96 -22.43 27.62
N LYS A 29 11.32 -21.52 28.53
CA LYS A 29 11.02 -20.09 28.40
C LYS A 29 12.28 -19.38 27.91
N TYR A 30 12.10 -18.45 26.99
CA TYR A 30 13.17 -17.65 26.40
C TYR A 30 12.86 -16.16 26.56
N GLU A 31 13.90 -15.38 26.78
CA GLU A 31 13.88 -13.93 26.63
C GLU A 31 14.47 -13.54 25.27
N LEU A 32 14.01 -12.43 24.73
CA LEU A 32 14.54 -11.83 23.51
C LEU A 32 15.40 -10.62 23.88
N LEU A 33 16.56 -10.48 23.23
CA LEU A 33 17.45 -9.32 23.41
C LEU A 33 17.78 -8.68 22.06
N SER A 34 17.91 -7.36 22.07
CA SER A 34 18.45 -6.55 20.98
C SER A 34 19.59 -5.70 21.50
N ASN A 35 20.79 -5.86 20.94
CA ASN A 35 22.03 -5.22 21.37
C ASN A 35 22.28 -5.38 22.89
N GLY A 36 22.02 -6.59 23.40
CA GLY A 36 22.18 -6.92 24.83
C GLY A 36 21.09 -6.36 25.76
N LYS A 37 20.10 -5.62 25.26
CA LYS A 37 18.95 -5.15 26.03
C LYS A 37 17.76 -6.09 25.85
N ILE A 38 17.09 -6.44 26.94
CA ILE A 38 15.87 -7.25 26.91
C ILE A 38 14.78 -6.49 26.16
N ILE A 39 14.09 -7.17 25.25
CA ILE A 39 12.87 -6.70 24.62
C ILE A 39 11.73 -7.00 25.57
N GLU A 40 11.23 -5.96 26.24
CA GLU A 40 10.15 -6.10 27.21
C GLU A 40 8.86 -6.63 26.56
N ASN A 41 8.05 -7.34 27.34
CA ASN A 41 6.75 -7.90 26.94
C ASN A 41 6.80 -8.89 25.75
N GLN A 42 7.97 -9.47 25.43
CA GLN A 42 8.12 -10.50 24.40
C GLN A 42 8.88 -11.72 24.95
N GLN A 43 8.24 -12.49 25.83
CA GLN A 43 8.74 -13.80 26.22
C GLN A 43 8.34 -14.83 25.18
N LEU A 44 9.25 -15.70 24.76
CA LEU A 44 8.95 -16.80 23.86
C LEU A 44 8.93 -18.11 24.65
N ASN A 45 7.98 -18.98 24.36
CA ASN A 45 7.82 -20.28 25.01
C ASN A 45 7.91 -21.40 23.98
N LEU A 46 8.63 -22.47 24.33
CA LEU A 46 8.63 -23.74 23.60
C LEU A 46 8.10 -24.82 24.54
N LEU A 47 6.95 -25.38 24.20
CA LEU A 47 6.32 -26.47 24.92
C LEU A 47 6.43 -27.76 24.10
N PHE A 48 7.26 -28.69 24.56
CA PHE A 48 7.27 -30.06 24.05
C PHE A 48 6.21 -30.88 24.80
N GLN A 49 5.23 -31.41 24.07
CA GLN A 49 4.21 -32.30 24.61
C GLN A 49 3.90 -33.42 23.62
N ASP A 50 3.88 -34.65 24.13
CA ASP A 50 3.67 -35.86 23.33
C ASP A 50 4.72 -36.00 22.20
N SER A 51 4.34 -35.66 20.95
CA SER A 51 5.21 -35.68 19.76
C SER A 51 5.15 -34.36 18.98
N ILE A 52 4.81 -33.25 19.63
CA ILE A 52 4.75 -31.91 19.04
C ILE A 52 5.46 -30.92 19.96
N SER A 53 6.26 -30.03 19.38
CA SER A 53 6.67 -28.80 20.09
C SER A 53 5.82 -27.64 19.59
N SER A 54 5.23 -26.89 20.49
CA SER A 54 4.49 -25.66 20.21
C SER A 54 5.33 -24.45 20.61
N VAL A 55 5.44 -23.46 19.73
CA VAL A 55 6.16 -22.21 19.95
C VAL A 55 5.16 -21.05 19.94
N TYR A 56 5.22 -20.19 20.96
CA TYR A 56 4.26 -19.10 21.17
C TYR A 56 4.87 -17.97 21.99
N TYR A 57 4.36 -16.75 21.82
CA TYR A 57 4.75 -15.61 22.64
C TYR A 57 3.84 -15.50 23.87
N ASN A 58 4.42 -15.16 25.03
CA ASN A 58 3.71 -14.92 26.28
C ASN A 58 2.65 -16.02 26.54
N ASP A 59 1.40 -15.66 26.78
CA ASP A 59 0.28 -16.60 26.96
C ASP A 59 -0.62 -16.68 25.71
N GLU A 60 -0.08 -16.34 24.53
CA GLU A 60 -0.82 -16.38 23.26
C GLU A 60 -0.99 -17.80 22.71
N THR A 61 -1.92 -17.94 21.77
CA THR A 61 -2.13 -19.17 21.01
C THR A 61 -0.88 -19.52 20.21
N PRO A 62 -0.42 -20.79 20.22
CA PRO A 62 0.71 -21.20 19.40
C PRO A 62 0.51 -20.98 17.90
N ASP A 63 1.53 -20.39 17.28
CA ASP A 63 1.55 -20.03 15.85
C ASP A 63 2.56 -20.85 15.05
N ARG A 64 3.42 -21.61 15.73
CA ARG A 64 4.51 -22.41 15.17
C ARG A 64 4.59 -23.74 15.88
N PHE A 65 4.77 -24.80 15.11
CA PHE A 65 4.80 -26.16 15.60
C PHE A 65 5.93 -26.96 14.94
N ILE A 66 6.47 -27.90 15.70
CA ILE A 66 7.42 -28.91 15.23
C ILE A 66 6.73 -30.26 15.39
N ASP A 67 6.34 -30.89 14.29
CA ASP A 67 5.72 -32.22 14.29
C ASP A 67 6.80 -33.29 14.04
N PHE A 68 7.18 -33.97 15.12
CA PHE A 68 8.23 -35.00 15.08
C PHE A 68 7.78 -36.29 14.40
N ARG A 69 6.48 -36.55 14.28
CA ARG A 69 5.98 -37.76 13.62
C ARG A 69 6.14 -37.67 12.11
N ASN A 70 5.87 -36.49 11.57
CA ASN A 70 5.89 -36.24 10.14
C ASN A 70 7.18 -35.55 9.66
N SER A 71 8.08 -35.19 10.58
CA SER A 71 9.29 -34.43 10.28
C SER A 71 8.98 -33.12 9.54
N THR A 72 8.00 -32.37 10.06
CA THR A 72 7.55 -31.09 9.48
C THR A 72 7.59 -29.97 10.51
N ILE A 73 7.81 -28.75 10.01
CA ILE A 73 7.51 -27.49 10.69
C ILE A 73 6.16 -27.01 10.19
N ILE A 74 5.28 -26.60 11.09
CA ILE A 74 3.96 -26.07 10.73
C ILE A 74 3.85 -24.65 11.27
N ARG A 75 3.48 -23.70 10.42
CA ARG A 75 3.09 -22.34 10.81
C ARG A 75 1.58 -22.22 10.67
N THR A 76 0.94 -21.52 11.59
CA THR A 76 -0.48 -21.22 11.52
C THR A 76 -0.73 -19.73 11.59
N LEU A 77 -1.73 -19.27 10.85
CA LEU A 77 -2.17 -17.88 10.88
C LEU A 77 -3.70 -17.86 11.01
N THR A 78 -4.18 -17.27 12.10
CA THR A 78 -5.61 -16.95 12.26
C THR A 78 -5.89 -15.57 11.68
N THR A 79 -6.76 -15.55 10.68
CA THR A 79 -7.33 -14.34 10.08
C THR A 79 -8.72 -14.07 10.67
N LYS A 80 -9.37 -12.97 10.28
CA LYS A 80 -10.74 -12.65 10.73
C LYS A 80 -11.78 -13.71 10.33
N THR A 81 -11.52 -14.49 9.28
CA THR A 81 -12.51 -15.42 8.69
C THR A 81 -12.11 -16.88 8.76
N ASP A 82 -10.82 -17.18 8.85
CA ASP A 82 -10.30 -18.54 8.78
C ASP A 82 -8.93 -18.67 9.46
N THR A 83 -8.54 -19.89 9.80
CA THR A 83 -7.16 -20.24 10.20
C THR A 83 -6.53 -21.10 9.13
N ALA A 84 -5.38 -20.68 8.61
CA ALA A 84 -4.60 -21.40 7.63
C ALA A 84 -3.34 -22.02 8.27
N LYS A 85 -2.88 -23.15 7.74
CA LYS A 85 -1.55 -23.70 8.05
C LYS A 85 -0.68 -23.80 6.81
N GLN A 86 0.62 -23.72 7.01
CA GLN A 86 1.61 -24.03 6.00
C GLN A 86 2.68 -24.94 6.63
N SER A 87 3.02 -26.01 5.93
CA SER A 87 4.00 -27.01 6.38
C SER A 87 5.27 -26.96 5.54
N THR A 88 6.42 -27.12 6.19
CA THR A 88 7.75 -27.25 5.55
C THR A 88 8.40 -28.52 6.06
N SER A 89 8.91 -29.37 5.16
CA SER A 89 9.68 -30.55 5.56
C SER A 89 10.99 -30.13 6.23
N TRP A 90 11.45 -30.89 7.23
CA TRP A 90 12.79 -30.64 7.80
C TRP A 90 13.90 -30.77 6.77
N SER A 91 13.69 -31.59 5.72
CA SER A 91 14.66 -31.75 4.63
C SER A 91 14.84 -30.49 3.77
N GLU A 92 13.89 -29.54 3.84
CA GLU A 92 13.96 -28.24 3.15
C GLU A 92 14.65 -27.17 4.01
N LEU A 93 14.93 -27.45 5.29
CA LEU A 93 15.63 -26.53 6.18
C LEU A 93 17.13 -26.59 5.92
N GLU A 94 17.77 -25.42 5.99
CA GLU A 94 19.23 -25.33 5.96
C GLU A 94 19.84 -26.05 7.18
N ASN A 95 20.81 -26.91 6.90
CA ASN A 95 21.49 -27.68 7.95
C ASN A 95 22.55 -26.80 8.62
N PRO A 96 22.48 -26.59 9.94
CA PRO A 96 23.52 -25.85 10.65
C PRO A 96 24.84 -26.64 10.68
N GLU A 97 25.94 -25.97 10.38
CA GLU A 97 27.31 -26.51 10.48
C GLU A 97 27.77 -26.43 11.94
N GLU A 98 28.04 -27.57 12.57
CA GLU A 98 28.61 -27.60 13.92
C GLU A 98 30.00 -26.94 13.92
N VAL A 99 30.23 -26.05 14.88
CA VAL A 99 31.50 -25.34 15.05
C VAL A 99 32.16 -25.74 16.36
N PRO A 100 33.50 -25.75 16.43
CA PRO A 100 34.20 -26.10 17.65
C PRO A 100 33.82 -25.20 18.84
N GLY A 101 33.77 -25.80 20.02
CA GLY A 101 33.48 -25.14 21.29
C GLY A 101 32.29 -25.76 22.02
N LEU A 102 32.34 -25.69 23.35
CA LEU A 102 31.23 -26.04 24.22
C LEU A 102 30.94 -24.84 25.11
N ASP A 103 29.66 -24.56 25.31
CA ASP A 103 29.20 -23.57 26.27
C ASP A 103 28.28 -24.23 27.30
N THR A 104 27.99 -23.52 28.40
CA THR A 104 27.03 -23.99 29.40
C THR A 104 25.90 -22.98 29.54
N ILE A 105 24.66 -23.41 29.31
CA ILE A 105 23.46 -22.57 29.42
C ILE A 105 22.50 -23.26 30.39
N LEU A 106 22.10 -22.56 31.46
CA LEU A 106 21.24 -23.10 32.53
C LEU A 106 21.75 -24.43 33.12
N GLY A 107 23.07 -24.63 33.15
CA GLY A 107 23.71 -25.87 33.64
C GLY A 107 23.77 -27.01 32.61
N PHE A 108 23.23 -26.83 31.40
CA PHE A 108 23.33 -27.80 30.31
C PHE A 108 24.53 -27.49 29.43
N VAL A 109 25.32 -28.52 29.11
CA VAL A 109 26.40 -28.41 28.13
C VAL A 109 25.80 -28.30 26.73
N CYS A 110 26.18 -27.26 26.00
CA CYS A 110 25.69 -26.96 24.67
C CYS A 110 26.81 -27.06 23.63
N LYS A 111 26.51 -27.71 22.51
CA LYS A 111 27.26 -27.59 21.26
C LYS A 111 26.85 -26.30 20.56
N ARG A 112 27.72 -25.80 19.68
CA ARG A 112 27.46 -24.62 18.87
C ARG A 112 27.42 -24.99 17.40
N ALA A 113 26.49 -24.44 16.66
CA ALA A 113 26.45 -24.53 15.20
C ALA A 113 26.12 -23.18 14.57
N ARG A 114 26.43 -23.03 13.29
CA ARG A 114 26.18 -21.82 12.51
C ARG A 114 25.51 -22.13 11.19
N LEU A 115 24.77 -21.17 10.67
CA LEU A 115 24.26 -21.18 9.30
C LEU A 115 24.08 -19.76 8.77
N SER A 116 23.88 -19.66 7.46
CA SER A 116 23.53 -18.41 6.78
C SER A 116 22.12 -18.52 6.21
N LEU A 117 21.21 -17.64 6.64
CA LEU A 117 19.85 -17.54 6.12
C LEU A 117 19.62 -16.17 5.53
N TYR A 118 19.46 -16.08 4.21
CA TYR A 118 19.31 -14.81 3.49
C TYR A 118 20.39 -13.78 3.88
N SER A 119 21.66 -14.24 3.92
CA SER A 119 22.84 -13.47 4.36
C SER A 119 22.89 -13.11 5.84
N ASN A 120 21.89 -13.51 6.65
CA ASN A 120 21.98 -13.38 8.10
C ASN A 120 22.81 -14.53 8.66
N GLN A 121 23.84 -14.19 9.42
CA GLN A 121 24.60 -15.18 10.17
C GLN A 121 23.79 -15.56 11.42
N ILE A 122 23.45 -16.83 11.52
CA ILE A 122 22.74 -17.39 12.67
C ILE A 122 23.68 -18.35 13.39
N GLU A 123 23.87 -18.13 14.68
CA GLU A 123 24.56 -19.05 15.59
C GLU A 123 23.54 -19.65 16.54
N VAL A 124 23.64 -20.96 16.78
CA VAL A 124 22.74 -21.69 17.67
C VAL A 124 23.53 -22.52 18.67
N TRP A 125 23.04 -22.55 19.90
CA TRP A 125 23.55 -23.38 20.98
C TRP A 125 22.48 -24.38 21.37
N TYR A 126 22.82 -25.67 21.32
CA TYR A 126 21.86 -26.76 21.56
C TYR A 126 22.44 -27.86 22.44
N THR A 127 21.58 -28.55 23.19
CA THR A 127 21.96 -29.61 24.13
C THR A 127 21.20 -30.90 23.89
N ASP A 128 21.92 -32.03 23.91
CA ASP A 128 21.35 -33.38 23.84
C ASP A 128 20.85 -33.87 25.21
N SER A 129 21.25 -33.21 26.30
CA SER A 129 21.01 -33.65 27.68
C SER A 129 19.52 -33.67 28.08
N LEU A 130 18.68 -32.92 27.36
CA LEU A 130 17.23 -32.89 27.59
C LEU A 130 16.50 -34.07 26.93
N GLY A 131 17.18 -34.88 26.10
CA GLY A 131 16.59 -36.04 25.42
C GLY A 131 15.46 -35.70 24.44
N LYS A 132 15.34 -34.42 24.05
CA LYS A 132 14.34 -33.88 23.15
C LYS A 132 15.01 -32.96 22.12
N ILE A 133 14.43 -32.91 20.93
CA ILE A 133 14.79 -31.95 19.88
C ILE A 133 13.78 -30.81 19.93
N GLY A 134 14.22 -29.57 19.72
CA GLY A 134 13.34 -28.42 19.67
C GLY A 134 14.10 -27.12 19.43
N SER A 135 13.43 -26.14 18.83
CA SER A 135 14.03 -24.83 18.57
C SER A 135 13.02 -23.70 18.73
N PRO A 136 13.36 -22.61 19.45
CA PRO A 136 12.53 -21.40 19.48
C PRO A 136 12.50 -20.67 18.13
N TYR A 137 13.43 -21.00 17.23
CA TYR A 137 13.59 -20.38 15.92
C TYR A 137 13.40 -21.46 14.85
N THR A 138 12.15 -21.69 14.43
CA THR A 138 11.75 -22.85 13.61
C THR A 138 12.37 -22.92 12.22
N SER A 139 13.00 -21.84 11.74
CA SER A 139 13.84 -21.86 10.53
C SER A 139 15.20 -22.54 10.73
N VAL A 140 15.54 -22.88 11.98
CA VAL A 140 16.78 -23.56 12.35
C VAL A 140 16.46 -24.70 13.29
N MET A 141 16.65 -25.92 12.82
CA MET A 141 16.48 -27.12 13.62
C MET A 141 17.78 -27.92 13.56
N PRO A 142 18.57 -27.98 14.65
CA PRO A 142 19.70 -28.89 14.66
C PRO A 142 19.16 -30.33 14.58
N ASN A 143 19.88 -31.20 13.86
CA ASN A 143 19.54 -32.63 13.73
C ASN A 143 19.50 -33.36 15.08
N CYS A 144 20.04 -32.76 16.14
CA CYS A 144 20.06 -33.28 17.49
C CYS A 144 19.91 -32.16 18.53
N GLY A 145 19.22 -32.46 19.63
CA GLY A 145 19.16 -31.61 20.82
C GLY A 145 18.17 -30.43 20.80
N MET A 146 17.99 -29.85 21.98
CA MET A 146 17.14 -28.69 22.24
C MET A 146 17.98 -27.42 22.14
N VAL A 147 17.58 -26.46 21.31
CA VAL A 147 18.23 -25.16 21.17
C VAL A 147 17.92 -24.30 22.40
N LEU A 148 18.95 -23.87 23.13
CA LEU A 148 18.83 -23.01 24.30
C LEU A 148 19.22 -21.55 24.03
N LYS A 149 19.93 -21.29 22.93
CA LYS A 149 20.25 -19.92 22.49
C LYS A 149 20.36 -19.81 20.98
N VAL A 150 19.88 -18.70 20.44
CA VAL A 150 20.04 -18.30 19.03
C VAL A 150 20.58 -16.88 19.01
N VAL A 151 21.60 -16.62 18.20
CA VAL A 151 22.12 -15.28 17.94
C VAL A 151 22.07 -15.03 16.44
N ARG A 152 21.37 -13.96 16.03
CA ARG A 152 21.32 -13.48 14.66
C ARG A 152 22.16 -12.22 14.53
N ASN A 153 23.12 -12.23 13.60
CA ASN A 153 24.01 -11.12 13.25
C ASN A 153 24.74 -10.51 14.47
N GLY A 154 24.97 -11.29 15.52
CA GLY A 154 25.62 -10.83 16.75
C GLY A 154 24.81 -9.84 17.60
N ASN A 155 23.62 -9.41 17.18
CA ASN A 155 22.88 -8.33 17.85
C ASN A 155 21.49 -8.70 18.32
N PHE A 156 20.83 -9.69 17.72
CA PHE A 156 19.54 -10.20 18.17
C PHE A 156 19.73 -11.59 18.79
N GLU A 157 19.30 -11.76 20.04
CA GLU A 157 19.47 -13.00 20.78
C GLU A 157 18.12 -13.52 21.28
N ILE A 158 17.90 -14.83 21.14
CA ILE A 158 16.84 -15.56 21.84
C ILE A 158 17.56 -16.47 22.82
N ARG A 159 17.33 -16.31 24.13
CA ARG A 159 18.07 -17.04 25.17
C ARG A 159 17.13 -17.70 26.16
N ALA A 160 17.35 -18.98 26.43
CA ALA A 160 16.60 -19.71 27.44
C ALA A 160 16.87 -19.17 28.84
N ILE A 161 15.81 -18.89 29.59
CA ILE A 161 15.85 -18.41 30.98
C ILE A 161 15.38 -19.47 31.98
N SER A 162 14.58 -20.45 31.53
CA SER A 162 14.17 -21.59 32.37
C SER A 162 13.84 -22.81 31.53
N VAL A 163 14.17 -23.99 32.07
CA VAL A 163 13.71 -25.30 31.56
C VAL A 163 12.98 -25.98 32.70
N THR A 164 11.67 -26.20 32.56
CA THR A 164 10.83 -26.78 33.61
C THR A 164 9.88 -27.85 33.04
N LYS A 165 9.26 -28.61 33.94
CA LYS A 165 8.09 -29.42 33.61
C LYS A 165 6.85 -28.51 33.63
N PRO A 166 5.97 -28.55 32.63
CA PRO A 166 4.73 -27.77 32.66
C PRO A 166 3.83 -28.25 33.82
N GLU A 167 3.14 -27.30 34.46
CA GLU A 167 2.25 -27.56 35.60
C GLU A 167 1.02 -28.38 35.18
N GLU A 168 0.48 -28.12 33.99
CA GLU A 168 -0.65 -28.83 33.41
C GLU A 168 -0.38 -29.27 31.97
N LYS A 169 -1.05 -30.36 31.55
CA LYS A 169 -1.04 -30.80 30.15
C LYS A 169 -1.95 -29.86 29.35
N GLN A 170 -1.39 -29.12 28.39
CA GLN A 170 -2.16 -28.24 27.51
C GLN A 170 -3.02 -29.06 26.53
N PRO A 171 -4.23 -28.61 26.15
CA PRO A 171 -5.02 -29.31 25.14
C PRO A 171 -4.27 -29.38 23.81
N ALA A 172 -4.43 -30.49 23.09
CA ALA A 172 -3.80 -30.65 21.78
C ALA A 172 -4.35 -29.63 20.79
N PHE A 173 -3.46 -28.91 20.10
CA PHE A 173 -3.86 -27.97 19.06
C PHE A 173 -4.38 -28.75 17.84
N PRO A 174 -5.56 -28.44 17.29
CA PRO A 174 -6.21 -29.27 16.27
C PRO A 174 -5.63 -29.04 14.86
N LEU A 175 -4.32 -29.24 14.68
CA LEU A 175 -3.60 -29.01 13.41
C LEU A 175 -4.19 -29.78 12.22
N ASP A 176 -4.74 -30.97 12.46
CA ASP A 176 -5.36 -31.81 11.44
C ASP A 176 -6.67 -31.23 10.88
N LYS A 177 -7.29 -30.27 11.59
CA LYS A 177 -8.54 -29.61 11.17
C LYS A 177 -8.31 -28.29 10.44
N ILE A 178 -7.07 -27.83 10.34
CA ILE A 178 -6.70 -26.55 9.73
C ILE A 178 -6.38 -26.79 8.25
N HIS A 179 -6.93 -25.95 7.37
CA HIS A 179 -6.69 -26.04 5.94
C HIS A 179 -5.23 -25.67 5.60
N GLU A 180 -4.63 -26.40 4.67
CA GLU A 180 -3.24 -26.19 4.25
C GLU A 180 -3.16 -25.30 3.01
N VAL A 181 -2.20 -24.37 3.02
CA VAL A 181 -1.88 -23.48 1.90
C VAL A 181 -0.39 -23.56 1.57
N ASN A 182 -0.01 -23.19 0.35
CA ASN A 182 1.41 -23.14 -0.01
C ASN A 182 2.10 -21.90 0.61
N GLU A 183 3.43 -21.84 0.52
CA GLU A 183 4.21 -20.75 1.13
C GLU A 183 3.86 -19.37 0.57
N ALA A 184 3.67 -19.25 -0.75
CA ALA A 184 3.33 -17.99 -1.39
C ALA A 184 1.95 -17.47 -0.92
N GLU A 185 0.96 -18.35 -0.85
CA GLU A 185 -0.38 -18.06 -0.31
C GLU A 185 -0.32 -17.66 1.16
N PHE A 186 0.44 -18.40 1.98
CA PHE A 186 0.62 -18.08 3.40
C PHE A 186 1.21 -16.68 3.59
N ASN A 187 2.24 -16.32 2.80
CA ASN A 187 2.84 -14.99 2.83
C ASN A 187 1.83 -13.88 2.45
N VAL A 188 0.98 -14.12 1.45
CA VAL A 188 -0.10 -13.19 1.08
C VAL A 188 -1.10 -13.01 2.23
N LEU A 189 -1.50 -14.11 2.89
CA LEU A 189 -2.40 -14.05 4.04
C LEU A 189 -1.76 -13.25 5.19
N GLN A 190 -0.47 -13.47 5.49
CA GLN A 190 0.24 -12.71 6.51
C GLN A 190 0.26 -11.21 6.22
N ILE A 191 0.53 -10.82 4.97
CA ILE A 191 0.56 -9.40 4.57
C ILE A 191 -0.84 -8.79 4.68
N ARG A 192 -1.86 -9.46 4.10
CA ARG A 192 -3.24 -8.95 4.08
C ARG A 192 -3.89 -8.92 5.47
N ASN A 193 -3.42 -9.72 6.42
CA ASN A 193 -3.92 -9.68 7.79
C ASN A 193 -3.43 -8.46 8.59
N ARG A 194 -2.44 -7.71 8.09
CA ARG A 194 -1.84 -6.55 8.79
C ARG A 194 -2.52 -5.22 8.48
N TYR A 195 -3.41 -5.16 7.49
CA TYR A 195 -4.11 -3.95 7.10
C TYR A 195 -5.52 -4.26 6.59
N THR A 196 -6.38 -3.26 6.48
CA THR A 196 -7.75 -3.44 5.95
C THR A 196 -7.80 -2.85 4.55
N SER A 197 -8.23 -3.63 3.56
CA SER A 197 -8.48 -3.13 2.20
C SER A 197 -9.99 -3.04 1.93
N ILE A 198 -10.46 -1.88 1.52
CA ILE A 198 -11.87 -1.59 1.27
C ILE A 198 -12.06 -1.34 -0.23
N PRO A 199 -12.63 -2.30 -0.97
CA PRO A 199 -12.82 -2.15 -2.40
C PRO A 199 -14.02 -1.25 -2.70
N PHE A 200 -13.80 -0.24 -3.53
CA PHE A 200 -14.84 0.64 -4.05
C PHE A 200 -15.30 0.22 -5.44
N PHE A 201 -14.38 -0.13 -6.34
CA PHE A 201 -14.67 -0.63 -7.69
C PHE A 201 -13.88 -1.91 -7.95
N ARG A 202 -14.47 -2.84 -8.70
CA ARG A 202 -13.83 -4.12 -9.07
C ARG A 202 -14.07 -4.36 -10.55
N ASP A 203 -13.01 -4.26 -11.34
CA ASP A 203 -13.02 -4.51 -12.79
C ASP A 203 -14.15 -3.78 -13.55
N GLU A 204 -14.44 -2.55 -13.12
CA GLU A 204 -15.50 -1.72 -13.67
C GLU A 204 -15.06 -1.13 -15.02
N LEU A 205 -15.98 -1.10 -15.98
CA LEU A 205 -15.72 -0.54 -17.31
C LEU A 205 -15.77 1.00 -17.25
N ILE A 206 -14.82 1.68 -17.89
CA ILE A 206 -14.88 3.12 -18.19
C ILE A 206 -14.65 3.27 -19.70
N ASN A 207 -15.65 3.73 -20.44
CA ASN A 207 -15.64 3.76 -21.90
C ASN A 207 -16.51 4.91 -22.44
N PHE A 208 -16.57 5.05 -23.76
CA PHE A 208 -17.41 6.01 -24.44
C PHE A 208 -18.34 5.35 -25.47
N GLY A 209 -19.56 5.87 -25.58
CA GLY A 209 -20.52 5.46 -26.61
C GLY A 209 -21.58 4.46 -26.16
N ASP A 210 -21.61 4.09 -24.88
CA ASP A 210 -22.67 3.26 -24.30
C ASP A 210 -23.94 4.07 -24.02
N SER A 211 -25.09 3.39 -24.13
CA SER A 211 -26.35 3.88 -23.57
C SER A 211 -26.34 3.66 -22.07
N ILE A 212 -26.31 4.75 -21.30
CA ILE A 212 -26.19 4.69 -19.85
C ILE A 212 -27.56 4.78 -19.18
N VAL A 213 -27.83 3.82 -18.30
CA VAL A 213 -28.97 3.85 -17.38
C VAL A 213 -28.43 3.72 -15.96
N ASN A 214 -28.53 4.82 -15.20
CA ASN A 214 -28.15 4.84 -13.80
C ASN A 214 -29.30 4.36 -12.92
N PRO A 215 -29.02 3.78 -11.74
CA PRO A 215 -30.05 3.51 -10.75
C PRO A 215 -30.80 4.78 -10.36
N GLU A 216 -32.11 4.69 -10.13
CA GLU A 216 -32.90 5.83 -9.67
C GLU A 216 -32.52 6.20 -8.22
N GLY A 217 -32.41 7.51 -7.95
CA GLY A 217 -32.02 8.02 -6.64
C GLY A 217 -30.53 7.90 -6.34
N SER A 218 -30.16 8.00 -5.05
CA SER A 218 -28.77 7.95 -4.56
C SER A 218 -28.57 6.71 -3.67
N ILE A 219 -28.28 5.57 -4.30
CA ILE A 219 -28.18 4.27 -3.64
C ILE A 219 -26.73 4.00 -3.22
N LEU A 220 -26.55 3.64 -1.94
CA LEU A 220 -25.24 3.30 -1.40
C LEU A 220 -24.63 2.09 -2.12
N ASN A 221 -23.32 2.16 -2.38
CA ASN A 221 -22.51 1.09 -2.98
C ASN A 221 -22.93 0.64 -4.40
N LYS A 222 -23.78 1.40 -5.09
CA LYS A 222 -24.07 1.19 -6.51
C LYS A 222 -23.19 2.07 -7.39
N THR A 223 -22.75 1.51 -8.52
CA THR A 223 -21.95 2.23 -9.52
C THR A 223 -22.88 3.02 -10.44
N TYR A 224 -22.59 4.30 -10.61
CA TYR A 224 -23.22 5.23 -11.54
C TYR A 224 -22.20 5.58 -12.61
N ARG A 225 -22.65 5.79 -13.85
CA ARG A 225 -21.82 6.21 -14.98
C ARG A 225 -22.27 7.60 -15.42
N TYR A 226 -21.33 8.51 -15.63
CA TYR A 226 -21.58 9.88 -16.08
C TYR A 226 -20.58 10.25 -17.17
N SER A 227 -20.71 11.46 -17.73
CA SER A 227 -19.87 11.95 -18.82
C SER A 227 -19.74 10.94 -19.99
N LYS A 228 -20.90 10.46 -20.46
CA LYS A 228 -21.00 9.44 -21.53
C LYS A 228 -20.25 8.13 -21.26
N GLY A 229 -19.93 7.84 -20.00
CA GLY A 229 -19.34 6.58 -19.54
C GLY A 229 -17.90 6.70 -19.06
N THR A 230 -17.30 7.87 -19.24
CA THR A 230 -15.90 8.16 -18.90
C THR A 230 -15.68 8.47 -17.41
N VAL A 231 -16.77 8.62 -16.66
CA VAL A 231 -16.78 8.78 -15.21
C VAL A 231 -17.61 7.68 -14.57
N ILE A 232 -17.04 6.96 -13.61
CA ILE A 232 -17.79 6.11 -12.68
C ILE A 232 -17.83 6.75 -11.29
N LEU A 233 -18.99 6.70 -10.64
CA LEU A 233 -19.23 7.25 -9.30
C LEU A 233 -19.90 6.22 -8.40
N LYS A 234 -19.60 6.28 -7.10
CA LYS A 234 -20.24 5.44 -6.08
C LYS A 234 -20.40 6.22 -4.79
N LYS A 235 -21.63 6.24 -4.28
CA LYS A 235 -21.88 6.74 -2.92
C LYS A 235 -21.37 5.70 -1.92
N ILE A 236 -20.50 6.12 -1.00
CA ILE A 236 -19.87 5.25 0.00
C ILE A 236 -19.99 5.86 1.40
N VAL A 237 -19.82 5.01 2.41
CA VAL A 237 -19.55 5.43 3.79
C VAL A 237 -18.05 5.29 4.00
N LEU A 238 -17.37 6.40 4.28
CA LEU A 238 -15.95 6.36 4.61
C LEU A 238 -15.75 5.60 5.93
N PRO A 239 -14.77 4.69 6.00
CA PRO A 239 -14.42 4.04 7.25
C PRO A 239 -13.90 5.07 8.24
N HIS A 240 -14.19 4.87 9.52
CA HIS A 240 -13.45 5.58 10.57
C HIS A 240 -12.12 4.86 10.79
N PHE A 241 -11.00 5.54 10.55
CA PHE A 241 -9.67 5.02 10.83
C PHE A 241 -9.04 5.82 11.97
N LYS A 242 -8.50 5.11 12.96
CA LYS A 242 -7.81 5.69 14.13
C LYS A 242 -6.31 5.61 13.89
N GLY A 243 -5.67 6.76 13.67
CA GLY A 243 -4.24 6.83 13.35
C GLY A 243 -3.86 6.01 12.10
N GLY A 244 -2.55 5.83 11.91
CA GLY A 244 -2.01 5.04 10.81
C GLY A 244 -1.92 5.76 9.47
N GLN A 245 -1.82 4.99 8.39
CA GLN A 245 -1.66 5.48 7.04
C GLN A 245 -2.75 4.94 6.13
N VAL A 246 -3.22 5.78 5.22
CA VAL A 246 -4.27 5.45 4.26
C VAL A 246 -3.73 5.60 2.85
N PHE A 247 -3.92 4.58 2.02
CA PHE A 247 -3.49 4.58 0.63
C PHE A 247 -4.67 4.36 -0.30
N MET A 248 -4.74 5.15 -1.36
CA MET A 248 -5.60 4.85 -2.50
C MET A 248 -4.84 3.93 -3.46
N ASN A 249 -5.48 2.87 -3.93
CA ASN A 249 -4.90 1.90 -4.85
C ASN A 249 -5.82 1.69 -6.06
N VAL A 250 -5.29 2.00 -7.23
CA VAL A 250 -5.96 1.87 -8.54
C VAL A 250 -5.21 0.85 -9.38
N SER A 251 -5.94 -0.09 -9.97
CA SER A 251 -5.41 -0.92 -11.06
C SER A 251 -6.25 -0.67 -12.31
N THR A 252 -5.58 -0.51 -13.45
CA THR A 252 -6.25 -0.34 -14.74
C THR A 252 -5.55 -1.07 -15.86
N HIS A 253 -6.33 -1.56 -16.82
CA HIS A 253 -5.82 -2.03 -18.09
C HIS A 253 -6.78 -1.62 -19.22
N SER A 254 -6.22 -1.51 -20.43
CA SER A 254 -7.03 -1.26 -21.62
C SER A 254 -7.98 -2.43 -21.86
N ASN A 255 -9.17 -2.09 -22.35
CA ASN A 255 -10.16 -3.03 -22.89
C ASN A 255 -10.53 -2.66 -24.33
N GLY A 256 -9.69 -1.86 -24.99
CA GLY A 256 -9.85 -1.43 -26.39
C GLY A 256 -9.11 -0.14 -26.71
N ASP A 257 -9.01 0.78 -25.75
CA ASP A 257 -8.37 2.09 -25.97
C ASP A 257 -6.83 1.95 -26.03
N ALA A 258 -6.23 2.46 -27.11
CA ALA A 258 -4.80 2.37 -27.37
C ALA A 258 -3.99 3.50 -26.74
N TYR A 259 -4.64 4.58 -26.27
CA TYR A 259 -4.00 5.84 -25.92
C TYR A 259 -3.72 5.98 -24.42
N ASP A 260 -2.78 6.86 -24.12
CA ASP A 260 -2.40 7.35 -22.80
C ASP A 260 -3.35 8.45 -22.31
N ARG A 261 -4.38 8.06 -21.57
CA ARG A 261 -5.47 8.95 -21.13
C ARG A 261 -5.19 9.55 -19.77
N THR A 262 -5.62 10.79 -19.59
CA THR A 262 -5.69 11.41 -18.26
C THR A 262 -6.74 10.69 -17.42
N GLY A 263 -6.35 10.34 -16.19
CA GLY A 263 -7.20 9.71 -15.19
C GLY A 263 -7.13 10.43 -13.85
N SER A 264 -8.22 10.36 -13.09
CA SER A 264 -8.32 11.01 -11.79
C SER A 264 -9.23 10.21 -10.86
N VAL A 265 -8.75 9.97 -9.64
CA VAL A 265 -9.58 9.52 -8.52
C VAL A 265 -9.96 10.75 -7.71
N PHE A 266 -11.25 10.94 -7.47
CA PHE A 266 -11.74 12.12 -6.78
C PHE A 266 -12.89 11.81 -5.82
N ILE A 267 -13.10 12.72 -4.87
CA ILE A 267 -14.25 12.73 -3.97
C ILE A 267 -15.11 13.97 -4.23
N LEU A 268 -16.43 13.79 -4.19
CA LEU A 268 -17.39 14.87 -4.02
C LEU A 268 -17.90 14.82 -2.58
N THR A 269 -17.56 15.87 -1.82
CA THR A 269 -17.92 16.04 -0.40
C THR A 269 -19.30 16.68 -0.23
N ASP A 270 -19.80 17.35 -1.25
CA ASP A 270 -21.15 17.88 -1.30
C ASP A 270 -22.00 17.15 -2.35
N THR A 271 -23.33 17.26 -2.19
CA THR A 271 -24.30 16.79 -3.20
C THR A 271 -24.78 17.95 -4.09
N SER A 272 -24.26 19.15 -3.86
CA SER A 272 -24.36 20.32 -4.72
C SER A 272 -23.29 20.27 -5.84
N GLY A 273 -23.30 21.25 -6.74
CA GLY A 273 -22.20 21.40 -7.70
C GLY A 273 -22.03 20.24 -8.68
N MET A 274 -20.86 19.59 -8.61
CA MET A 274 -20.41 18.63 -9.63
C MET A 274 -21.32 17.41 -9.77
N LEU A 275 -21.87 16.89 -8.65
CA LEU A 275 -22.82 15.78 -8.73
C LEU A 275 -24.09 16.19 -9.48
N LYS A 276 -24.61 17.38 -9.21
CA LYS A 276 -25.77 17.92 -9.95
C LYS A 276 -25.42 18.16 -11.41
N ALA A 277 -24.20 18.62 -11.70
CA ALA A 277 -23.75 18.84 -13.06
C ALA A 277 -23.70 17.54 -13.87
N MET A 278 -23.17 16.47 -13.28
CA MET A 278 -23.18 15.13 -13.88
C MET A 278 -24.60 14.61 -14.15
N GLN A 279 -25.57 14.99 -13.32
CA GLN A 279 -26.97 14.56 -13.45
C GLN A 279 -27.80 15.43 -14.42
N LYS A 280 -27.52 16.73 -14.49
CA LYS A 280 -28.42 17.72 -15.11
C LYS A 280 -27.78 18.61 -16.18
N GLY A 281 -26.45 18.68 -16.23
CA GLY A 281 -25.72 19.52 -17.19
C GLY A 281 -24.78 20.53 -16.53
N LEU A 282 -23.87 21.10 -17.32
CA LEU A 282 -22.83 22.02 -16.84
C LEU A 282 -23.36 23.37 -16.32
N ASP A 283 -24.60 23.73 -16.65
CA ASP A 283 -25.26 24.95 -16.17
C ASP A 283 -25.48 24.96 -14.64
N GLN A 284 -25.31 23.80 -13.99
CA GLN A 284 -25.32 23.68 -12.53
C GLN A 284 -24.02 24.11 -11.87
N LEU A 285 -22.95 24.33 -12.65
CA LEU A 285 -21.65 24.74 -12.14
C LEU A 285 -21.50 26.26 -12.21
N PRO A 286 -20.77 26.85 -11.25
CA PRO A 286 -20.34 28.23 -11.41
C PRO A 286 -19.42 28.39 -12.62
N VAL A 287 -19.36 29.61 -13.15
CA VAL A 287 -18.57 29.94 -14.34
C VAL A 287 -17.45 30.92 -13.97
N TYR A 288 -16.22 30.50 -14.21
CA TYR A 288 -15.03 31.34 -14.18
C TYR A 288 -14.81 31.98 -15.56
N VAL A 289 -14.66 33.30 -15.62
CA VAL A 289 -14.47 34.04 -16.86
C VAL A 289 -13.10 34.67 -16.86
N VAL A 290 -12.32 34.46 -17.93
CA VAL A 290 -10.99 35.07 -18.07
C VAL A 290 -11.00 36.27 -19.02
N ASN A 291 -9.86 36.95 -19.16
CA ASN A 291 -9.76 38.25 -19.84
C ASN A 291 -10.27 38.27 -21.29
N ASP A 292 -10.21 37.15 -22.01
CA ASP A 292 -10.71 37.01 -23.38
C ASP A 292 -12.23 36.68 -23.45
N SER A 293 -12.91 36.67 -22.30
CA SER A 293 -14.31 36.25 -22.11
C SER A 293 -14.58 34.74 -22.26
N THR A 294 -13.56 33.89 -22.36
CA THR A 294 -13.72 32.44 -22.31
C THR A 294 -14.20 32.00 -20.92
N LYS A 295 -15.10 31.00 -20.91
CA LYS A 295 -15.82 30.52 -19.74
C LYS A 295 -15.38 29.11 -19.36
N TYR A 296 -15.11 28.88 -18.08
CA TYR A 296 -14.74 27.58 -17.52
C TYR A 296 -15.66 27.22 -16.37
N GLN A 297 -16.17 25.99 -16.36
CA GLN A 297 -17.20 25.57 -15.41
C GLN A 297 -16.58 24.85 -14.21
N GLY A 298 -16.88 25.34 -13.01
CA GLY A 298 -16.58 24.65 -11.75
C GLY A 298 -15.09 24.52 -11.41
N ILE A 299 -14.23 25.40 -11.91
CA ILE A 299 -12.77 25.24 -11.74
C ILE A 299 -12.20 25.84 -10.44
N VAL A 300 -12.96 26.69 -9.74
CA VAL A 300 -12.57 27.30 -8.46
C VAL A 300 -13.67 27.15 -7.42
N ALA A 301 -13.28 27.09 -6.15
CA ALA A 301 -14.21 27.16 -5.04
C ALA A 301 -14.81 28.57 -4.91
N GLU A 302 -16.10 28.60 -4.58
CA GLU A 302 -16.81 29.84 -4.27
C GLU A 302 -18.00 29.55 -3.33
N LYS A 303 -18.85 30.56 -3.10
CA LYS A 303 -19.95 30.42 -2.14
C LYS A 303 -20.93 29.32 -2.56
N GLY A 304 -20.92 28.21 -1.82
CA GLY A 304 -21.82 27.08 -2.03
C GLY A 304 -21.35 26.08 -3.10
N TYR A 305 -20.09 26.18 -3.53
CA TYR A 305 -19.48 25.23 -4.46
C TYR A 305 -18.01 24.97 -4.10
N VAL A 306 -17.64 23.69 -4.04
CA VAL A 306 -16.24 23.25 -4.00
C VAL A 306 -15.97 22.34 -5.21
N PRO A 307 -14.83 22.53 -5.91
CA PRO A 307 -14.41 21.62 -6.97
C PRO A 307 -14.15 20.21 -6.44
N PRO A 308 -14.22 19.17 -7.30
CA PRO A 308 -13.88 17.81 -6.93
C PRO A 308 -12.52 17.73 -6.22
N LEU A 309 -12.49 17.07 -5.06
CA LEU A 309 -11.27 16.82 -4.30
C LEU A 309 -10.49 15.69 -4.99
N GLU A 310 -9.44 16.02 -5.74
CA GLU A 310 -8.61 15.05 -6.43
C GLU A 310 -7.65 14.34 -5.46
N LEU A 311 -7.83 13.04 -5.29
CA LEU A 311 -7.01 12.23 -4.40
C LEU A 311 -5.76 11.68 -5.07
N MET A 312 -5.85 11.42 -6.38
CA MET A 312 -4.77 10.85 -7.17
C MET A 312 -5.00 11.19 -8.64
N ARG A 313 -4.00 11.78 -9.28
CA ARG A 313 -3.96 11.92 -10.74
C ARG A 313 -3.07 10.85 -11.33
N PHE A 314 -3.54 10.20 -12.38
CA PHE A 314 -2.78 9.17 -13.08
C PHE A 314 -2.98 9.25 -14.59
N PHE A 315 -2.13 8.53 -15.32
CA PHE A 315 -2.19 8.45 -16.77
C PHE A 315 -2.19 6.99 -17.17
N THR A 316 -3.20 6.57 -17.93
CA THR A 316 -3.18 5.21 -18.48
C THR A 316 -1.94 5.05 -19.35
N SER A 317 -1.47 3.81 -19.48
CA SER A 317 -0.47 3.51 -20.49
C SER A 317 -1.12 3.40 -21.87
N PHE A 318 -0.28 3.30 -22.89
CA PHE A 318 -0.71 2.94 -24.23
C PHE A 318 -1.12 1.45 -24.30
N GLY A 319 -2.38 1.14 -23.99
CA GLY A 319 -3.00 -0.13 -24.38
C GLY A 319 -2.62 -1.38 -23.59
N VAL A 320 -2.07 -1.26 -22.37
CA VAL A 320 -1.68 -2.44 -21.55
C VAL A 320 -2.81 -3.45 -21.39
N GLY A 321 -2.48 -4.74 -21.41
CA GLY A 321 -3.46 -5.82 -21.36
C GLY A 321 -4.02 -6.11 -22.75
N TYR A 322 -4.95 -5.29 -23.25
CA TYR A 322 -5.64 -5.54 -24.52
C TYR A 322 -4.70 -5.64 -25.72
N PHE A 323 -3.61 -4.87 -25.76
CA PHE A 323 -2.67 -4.86 -26.89
C PHE A 323 -1.42 -5.73 -26.68
N ASN A 324 -1.25 -6.39 -25.53
CA ASN A 324 -0.06 -7.19 -25.22
C ASN A 324 0.20 -8.28 -26.29
N ASP A 325 -0.84 -9.01 -26.70
CA ASP A 325 -0.72 -10.06 -27.72
C ASP A 325 -0.71 -9.54 -29.16
N LYS A 326 -1.08 -8.26 -29.34
CA LYS A 326 -1.14 -7.60 -30.65
C LYS A 326 0.21 -6.99 -31.03
N THR A 327 1.02 -6.61 -30.03
CA THR A 327 2.37 -6.08 -30.23
C THR A 327 3.41 -7.07 -29.72
N LYS A 328 4.04 -7.86 -30.62
CA LYS A 328 5.06 -8.84 -30.21
C LYS A 328 6.46 -8.32 -30.56
N ILE A 329 7.27 -8.07 -29.52
CA ILE A 329 8.67 -7.63 -29.66
C ILE A 329 9.54 -8.62 -28.88
N SER A 330 10.60 -9.13 -29.52
CA SER A 330 11.50 -10.10 -28.89
C SER A 330 12.16 -9.50 -27.64
N GLY A 331 12.11 -10.22 -26.52
CA GLY A 331 12.65 -9.79 -25.22
C GLY A 331 11.76 -8.82 -24.44
N TYR A 332 10.61 -8.42 -24.99
CA TYR A 332 9.66 -7.56 -24.28
C TYR A 332 8.60 -8.42 -23.60
N HIS A 333 8.49 -8.25 -22.29
CA HIS A 333 7.45 -8.87 -21.46
C HIS A 333 6.53 -7.75 -20.97
N TRP A 334 5.46 -7.50 -21.71
CA TRP A 334 4.48 -6.48 -21.34
C TRP A 334 3.83 -6.81 -20.01
N ALA A 335 3.63 -5.81 -19.17
CA ALA A 335 2.83 -5.95 -17.96
C ALA A 335 1.34 -6.16 -18.31
N ASP A 336 0.57 -6.75 -17.40
CA ASP A 336 -0.86 -7.01 -17.63
C ASP A 336 -1.76 -5.82 -17.29
N SER A 337 -1.30 -4.93 -16.40
CA SER A 337 -2.04 -3.75 -15.95
C SER A 337 -1.08 -2.67 -15.43
N CYS A 338 -1.57 -1.43 -15.35
CA CYS A 338 -0.94 -0.38 -14.55
C CYS A 338 -1.49 -0.40 -13.13
N ILE A 339 -0.62 -0.19 -12.15
CA ILE A 339 -0.97 -0.10 -10.73
C ILE A 339 -0.47 1.23 -10.20
N TYR A 340 -1.38 2.01 -9.59
CA TYR A 340 -1.09 3.29 -8.97
C TYR A 340 -1.46 3.22 -7.49
N LYS A 341 -0.51 3.57 -6.62
CA LYS A 341 -0.74 3.57 -5.18
C LYS A 341 -0.14 4.82 -4.58
N GLU A 342 -0.97 5.60 -3.90
CA GLU A 342 -0.60 6.89 -3.32
C GLU A 342 -1.15 6.99 -1.90
N GLU A 343 -0.34 7.55 -1.00
CA GLU A 343 -0.77 7.84 0.35
C GLU A 343 -1.67 9.08 0.34
N VAL A 344 -2.84 8.96 0.95
CA VAL A 344 -3.85 10.04 0.99
C VAL A 344 -4.25 10.39 2.42
N THR A 345 -3.48 9.96 3.45
CA THR A 345 -3.84 10.10 4.87
C THR A 345 -4.27 11.51 5.24
N GLU A 346 -3.50 12.53 4.84
CA GLU A 346 -3.79 13.94 5.16
C GLU A 346 -5.07 14.46 4.47
N LEU A 347 -5.48 13.86 3.34
CA LEU A 347 -6.66 14.25 2.58
C LEU A 347 -7.96 13.63 3.13
N MET A 348 -7.85 12.68 4.06
CA MET A 348 -9.00 11.95 4.60
C MET A 348 -9.53 12.50 5.93
N GLY A 349 -8.97 13.61 6.43
CA GLY A 349 -9.16 14.13 7.80
C GLY A 349 -10.60 14.48 8.20
N ASP A 350 -11.11 15.64 7.78
CA ASP A 350 -12.42 16.18 8.15
C ASP A 350 -13.52 15.90 7.11
N LEU A 351 -13.29 14.94 6.21
CA LEU A 351 -14.26 14.58 5.19
C LEU A 351 -15.60 14.10 5.81
N PRO A 352 -16.74 14.40 5.16
CA PRO A 352 -18.03 13.86 5.57
C PRO A 352 -18.03 12.33 5.61
N LYS A 353 -18.82 11.75 6.52
CA LYS A 353 -18.94 10.28 6.63
C LYS A 353 -19.49 9.64 5.36
N GLU A 354 -20.43 10.30 4.68
CA GLU A 354 -20.96 9.85 3.40
C GLU A 354 -20.46 10.75 2.29
N VAL A 355 -19.80 10.16 1.29
CA VAL A 355 -19.26 10.87 0.13
C VAL A 355 -19.54 10.12 -1.16
N TRP A 356 -19.36 10.79 -2.29
CA TRP A 356 -19.26 10.14 -3.59
C TRP A 356 -17.79 10.02 -3.98
N ILE A 357 -17.32 8.80 -4.20
CA ILE A 357 -16.00 8.55 -4.78
C ILE A 357 -16.15 8.22 -6.26
N GLY A 358 -15.24 8.74 -7.08
CA GLY A 358 -15.27 8.53 -8.51
C GLY A 358 -13.91 8.25 -9.13
N VAL A 359 -13.95 7.65 -10.31
CA VAL A 359 -12.81 7.54 -11.22
C VAL A 359 -13.21 8.11 -12.57
N PHE A 360 -12.39 9.01 -13.09
CA PHE A 360 -12.47 9.53 -14.45
C PHE A 360 -11.32 8.94 -15.28
N ILE A 361 -11.60 8.53 -16.52
CA ILE A 361 -10.59 8.30 -17.58
C ILE A 361 -11.13 8.89 -18.88
N GLY A 362 -10.55 10.00 -19.34
CA GLY A 362 -10.98 10.71 -20.54
C GLY A 362 -10.67 9.92 -21.80
N ASN A 363 -11.68 9.27 -22.40
CA ASN A 363 -11.51 8.47 -23.60
C ASN A 363 -12.72 8.55 -24.53
N TYR A 364 -12.51 8.17 -25.79
CA TYR A 364 -13.55 8.11 -26.82
C TYR A 364 -13.72 6.70 -27.40
N ASP A 365 -13.16 5.69 -26.72
CA ASP A 365 -13.18 4.31 -27.21
C ASP A 365 -14.35 3.51 -26.63
N LYS A 366 -14.94 2.65 -27.46
CA LYS A 366 -16.08 1.81 -27.04
C LYS A 366 -15.67 0.69 -26.08
N GLY A 367 -14.47 0.15 -26.25
CA GLY A 367 -13.90 -0.85 -25.33
C GLY A 367 -13.35 -0.23 -24.06
N GLY A 368 -12.76 0.96 -24.15
CA GLY A 368 -12.31 1.78 -23.04
C GLY A 368 -11.27 1.08 -22.16
N HIS A 369 -11.46 1.20 -20.85
CA HIS A 369 -10.57 0.69 -19.80
C HIS A 369 -11.34 -0.09 -18.74
N ARG A 370 -10.67 -1.03 -18.09
CA ARG A 370 -11.15 -1.68 -16.85
C ARG A 370 -10.44 -1.08 -15.66
N VAL A 371 -11.15 -0.86 -14.55
CA VAL A 371 -10.61 -0.24 -13.35
C VAL A 371 -11.05 -0.95 -12.08
N SER A 372 -10.11 -1.18 -11.18
CA SER A 372 -10.35 -1.52 -9.78
C SER A 372 -9.83 -0.41 -8.87
N LEU A 373 -10.58 -0.07 -7.82
CA LEU A 373 -10.24 0.98 -6.85
C LEU A 373 -10.45 0.43 -5.44
N SER A 374 -9.47 0.64 -4.57
CA SER A 374 -9.55 0.27 -3.16
C SER A 374 -8.83 1.27 -2.25
N LEU A 375 -9.30 1.34 -1.00
CA LEU A 375 -8.65 2.07 0.08
C LEU A 375 -7.95 1.07 1.01
N ASP A 376 -6.62 1.16 1.12
CA ASP A 376 -5.84 0.37 2.05
C ASP A 376 -5.58 1.19 3.32
N VAL A 377 -6.07 0.70 4.46
CA VAL A 377 -5.93 1.33 5.78
C VAL A 377 -4.96 0.52 6.62
N TYR A 378 -3.78 1.09 6.87
CA TYR A 378 -2.73 0.53 7.70
C TYR A 378 -2.88 1.04 9.13
N PRO A 379 -2.99 0.18 10.15
CA PRO A 379 -3.10 0.61 11.52
C PRO A 379 -1.81 1.31 11.98
N GLY A 380 -1.94 2.36 12.78
CA GLY A 380 -0.82 3.02 13.46
C GLY A 380 -1.06 3.10 14.96
N GLU A 381 -0.07 3.62 15.68
CA GLU A 381 -0.22 3.95 17.09
C GLU A 381 -1.28 5.06 17.25
N GLU A 382 -2.04 5.06 18.35
CA GLU A 382 -2.98 6.13 18.68
C GLU A 382 -2.20 7.43 19.00
N ILE A 383 -1.77 8.14 17.97
CA ILE A 383 -1.25 9.50 18.06
C ILE A 383 -2.46 10.45 18.01
N SER A 384 -2.41 11.52 18.81
CA SER A 384 -3.50 12.48 19.10
C SER A 384 -4.51 12.73 17.97
N GLU A 385 -5.78 12.88 18.35
CA GLU A 385 -6.98 13.14 17.53
C GLU A 385 -7.00 14.47 16.71
N ASN A 386 -5.85 15.03 16.37
CA ASN A 386 -5.78 16.23 15.57
C ASN A 386 -6.28 15.92 14.15
N LYS A 387 -7.51 16.33 13.86
CA LYS A 387 -8.13 16.17 12.54
C LYS A 387 -7.50 17.14 11.56
N SER A 388 -7.17 16.65 10.37
CA SER A 388 -6.80 17.53 9.27
C SER A 388 -8.04 18.26 8.76
N TRP A 389 -7.95 19.58 8.60
CA TRP A 389 -8.89 20.37 7.81
C TRP A 389 -8.52 20.23 6.33
N VAL A 390 -9.49 19.91 5.47
CA VAL A 390 -9.27 19.70 4.03
C VAL A 390 -10.22 20.56 3.20
N PHE A 391 -9.68 21.34 2.27
CA PHE A 391 -10.47 22.23 1.42
C PHE A 391 -9.95 22.24 -0.03
N SER A 392 -10.78 21.77 -0.96
CA SER A 392 -10.48 21.82 -2.41
C SER A 392 -10.67 23.25 -2.92
N ALA A 393 -9.58 23.98 -3.16
CA ALA A 393 -9.61 25.39 -3.54
C ALA A 393 -9.84 25.57 -5.05
N PHE A 394 -9.19 24.76 -5.87
CA PHE A 394 -9.35 24.79 -7.33
C PHE A 394 -9.05 23.43 -7.95
N ASN A 395 -9.70 23.16 -9.09
CA ASN A 395 -9.42 22.00 -9.92
C ASN A 395 -9.83 22.28 -11.38
N THR A 396 -8.85 22.44 -12.27
CA THR A 396 -9.10 22.74 -13.69
C THR A 396 -9.26 21.48 -14.54
N LEU A 397 -9.04 20.28 -13.99
CA LEU A 397 -9.25 19.04 -14.71
C LEU A 397 -10.73 18.89 -15.06
N ASN A 398 -11.03 18.87 -16.35
CA ASN A 398 -12.38 18.78 -16.88
C ASN A 398 -12.88 17.32 -16.88
N ILE A 399 -13.20 16.78 -15.71
CA ILE A 399 -13.71 15.40 -15.57
C ILE A 399 -15.03 15.14 -16.33
N MET A 400 -15.74 16.19 -16.76
CA MET A 400 -16.87 16.12 -17.67
C MET A 400 -16.49 16.46 -19.13
N GLU A 401 -15.27 16.16 -19.56
CA GLU A 401 -14.74 16.38 -20.93
C GLU A 401 -15.71 15.88 -22.01
N MET A 402 -16.16 14.62 -21.90
CA MET A 402 -17.13 14.01 -22.83
C MET A 402 -18.57 14.49 -22.61
N SER A 403 -18.78 15.51 -21.80
CA SER A 403 -20.02 16.27 -21.64
C SER A 403 -19.76 17.78 -21.69
N ASP A 404 -18.81 18.16 -22.53
CA ASP A 404 -18.54 19.53 -22.99
C ASP A 404 -17.89 20.46 -21.95
N GLN A 405 -17.36 19.92 -20.83
CA GLN A 405 -16.62 20.75 -19.88
C GLN A 405 -15.30 21.19 -20.52
N ASN A 406 -15.06 22.50 -20.55
CA ASN A 406 -13.93 23.09 -21.27
C ASN A 406 -12.58 22.58 -20.76
N TYR A 407 -11.67 22.27 -21.68
CA TYR A 407 -10.25 22.09 -21.36
C TYR A 407 -9.66 23.34 -20.72
N ALA A 408 -8.71 23.17 -19.82
CA ALA A 408 -8.07 24.23 -19.06
C ALA A 408 -7.07 25.07 -19.87
N THR A 409 -7.58 25.81 -20.87
CA THR A 409 -6.81 26.71 -21.74
C THR A 409 -6.65 28.12 -21.16
N LEU A 410 -7.14 28.36 -19.93
CA LEU A 410 -7.23 29.71 -19.34
C LEU A 410 -5.89 30.43 -19.24
N PHE A 411 -4.80 29.68 -19.09
CA PHE A 411 -3.44 30.18 -18.93
C PHE A 411 -2.89 30.85 -20.20
N LEU A 412 -3.59 30.76 -21.33
CA LEU A 412 -3.31 31.54 -22.53
C LEU A 412 -3.57 33.04 -22.33
N TYR A 413 -4.54 33.38 -21.47
CA TYR A 413 -5.13 34.71 -21.40
C TYR A 413 -5.09 35.33 -19.99
N ASP A 414 -5.01 34.50 -18.94
CA ASP A 414 -4.95 34.96 -17.56
C ASP A 414 -4.27 33.94 -16.63
N SER A 415 -4.05 34.34 -15.38
CA SER A 415 -3.77 33.44 -14.26
C SER A 415 -5.05 32.93 -13.61
N LEU A 416 -5.01 31.72 -13.05
CA LEU A 416 -6.07 31.24 -12.15
C LEU A 416 -5.99 32.00 -10.82
N ARG A 417 -7.11 32.49 -10.31
CA ARG A 417 -7.22 33.12 -8.99
C ARG A 417 -8.39 32.54 -8.21
N VAL A 418 -8.16 32.22 -6.95
CA VAL A 418 -9.21 31.82 -6.00
C VAL A 418 -9.04 32.54 -4.68
N THR A 419 -10.16 32.98 -4.09
CA THR A 419 -10.20 33.48 -2.72
C THR A 419 -10.68 32.38 -1.80
N VAL A 420 -9.91 32.09 -0.76
CA VAL A 420 -10.21 31.08 0.26
C VAL A 420 -10.41 31.76 1.61
N ASP A 421 -11.23 31.18 2.47
CA ASP A 421 -11.46 31.65 3.83
C ASP A 421 -10.88 30.64 4.82
N ILE A 422 -9.80 31.02 5.50
CA ILE A 422 -9.09 30.16 6.44
C ILE A 422 -9.82 30.19 7.79
N PRO A 423 -10.31 29.04 8.29
CA PRO A 423 -11.02 28.99 9.57
C PRO A 423 -10.13 29.35 10.75
N GLU A 424 -10.76 29.79 11.85
CA GLU A 424 -10.07 29.89 13.13
C GLU A 424 -9.49 28.52 13.55
N LYS A 425 -8.36 28.55 14.27
CA LYS A 425 -7.68 27.37 14.87
C LYS A 425 -7.06 26.38 13.87
N VAL A 426 -7.13 26.63 12.57
CA VAL A 426 -6.37 25.87 11.57
C VAL A 426 -4.94 26.39 11.49
N VAL A 427 -3.97 25.49 11.62
CA VAL A 427 -2.53 25.81 11.58
C VAL A 427 -1.77 24.85 10.69
N ASN A 428 -0.48 25.12 10.46
CA ASN A 428 0.40 24.28 9.64
C ASN A 428 -0.18 24.02 8.24
N LEU A 429 -0.70 25.08 7.61
CA LEU A 429 -1.34 24.99 6.31
C LEU A 429 -0.35 24.59 5.23
N LYS A 430 -0.82 23.74 4.33
CA LYS A 430 -0.13 23.28 3.13
C LYS A 430 -1.09 23.40 1.95
N LEU A 431 -0.54 23.72 0.78
CA LEU A 431 -1.19 23.53 -0.50
C LEU A 431 -0.62 22.25 -1.13
N ILE A 432 -1.48 21.26 -1.34
CA ILE A 432 -1.21 20.07 -2.14
C ILE A 432 -1.54 20.44 -3.58
N TYR A 433 -0.50 20.64 -4.40
CA TYR A 433 -0.60 21.15 -5.76
C TYR A 433 -0.23 20.08 -6.79
N THR A 434 -1.20 19.63 -7.58
CA THR A 434 -0.97 18.69 -8.68
C THR A 434 -1.08 19.43 -10.01
N THR A 435 -0.08 19.29 -10.88
CA THR A 435 -0.03 19.98 -12.17
C THR A 435 0.46 19.05 -13.27
N THR A 436 -0.17 19.11 -14.44
CA THR A 436 0.29 18.44 -15.67
C THR A 436 0.02 19.30 -16.89
N GLY A 437 1.02 19.41 -17.76
CA GLY A 437 0.91 20.09 -19.06
C GLY A 437 0.52 19.13 -20.17
N HIS A 438 -0.33 19.61 -21.09
CA HIS A 438 -0.93 18.82 -22.17
C HIS A 438 -0.82 19.58 -23.50
N GLY A 439 -0.89 18.83 -24.60
CA GLY A 439 -0.78 19.36 -25.96
C GLY A 439 0.13 18.46 -26.78
N GLY A 440 -0.44 17.42 -27.39
CA GLY A 440 0.31 16.29 -27.97
C GLY A 440 0.99 16.55 -29.31
N TRP A 441 1.74 17.64 -29.44
CA TRP A 441 2.60 17.95 -30.60
C TRP A 441 3.93 18.55 -30.16
N GLU A 442 4.91 18.63 -31.06
CA GLU A 442 6.30 19.01 -30.75
C GLU A 442 6.46 20.32 -29.96
N HIS A 443 5.57 21.29 -30.15
CA HIS A 443 5.59 22.58 -29.46
C HIS A 443 4.52 22.74 -28.38
N GLY A 444 3.72 21.69 -28.14
CA GLY A 444 2.69 21.70 -27.13
C GLY A 444 3.25 21.51 -25.73
N ASP A 445 2.50 21.96 -24.72
CA ASP A 445 2.98 22.03 -23.35
C ASP A 445 3.14 20.64 -22.70
N GLU A 446 2.69 19.56 -23.36
CA GLU A 446 3.06 18.19 -22.99
C GLU A 446 4.58 17.98 -23.09
N PHE A 447 5.20 18.49 -24.16
CA PHE A 447 6.61 18.27 -24.50
C PHE A 447 7.50 19.50 -24.35
N VAL A 448 6.93 20.63 -23.90
CA VAL A 448 7.67 21.87 -23.65
C VAL A 448 7.56 22.24 -22.15
N PRO A 449 8.68 22.30 -21.41
CA PRO A 449 8.65 22.64 -19.99
C PRO A 449 8.17 24.08 -19.75
N LYS A 450 7.20 24.27 -18.85
CA LYS A 450 6.70 25.60 -18.43
C LYS A 450 6.81 25.79 -16.93
N VAL A 451 7.31 26.94 -16.49
CA VAL A 451 7.32 27.29 -15.07
C VAL A 451 5.89 27.45 -14.56
N ASN A 452 5.58 26.84 -13.43
CA ASN A 452 4.35 27.05 -12.67
C ASN A 452 4.72 27.93 -11.48
N GLU A 453 4.07 29.08 -11.36
CA GLU A 453 4.25 30.02 -10.26
C GLU A 453 2.98 30.09 -9.41
N ILE A 454 3.14 30.02 -8.09
CA ILE A 454 2.02 30.17 -7.15
C ILE A 454 2.29 31.34 -6.23
N PHE A 455 1.30 32.21 -6.12
CA PHE A 455 1.31 33.38 -5.27
C PHE A 455 0.26 33.24 -4.18
N LEU A 456 0.61 33.67 -2.97
CA LEU A 456 -0.29 33.83 -1.83
C LEU A 456 -0.29 35.32 -1.45
N ASP A 457 -1.45 35.96 -1.52
CA ASP A 457 -1.61 37.40 -1.27
C ASP A 457 -0.55 38.23 -2.01
N ASP A 458 -0.47 38.00 -3.33
CA ASP A 458 0.47 38.62 -4.27
C ASP A 458 1.96 38.33 -4.02
N SER A 459 2.31 37.54 -3.00
CA SER A 459 3.68 37.10 -2.74
C SER A 459 3.95 35.76 -3.42
N LEU A 460 5.02 35.68 -4.23
CA LEU A 460 5.45 34.42 -4.83
C LEU A 460 5.94 33.46 -3.74
N ILE A 461 5.29 32.30 -3.60
CA ILE A 461 5.61 31.30 -2.57
C ILE A 461 6.13 29.98 -3.15
N PHE A 462 5.91 29.74 -4.43
CA PHE A 462 6.38 28.53 -5.12
C PHE A 462 6.61 28.83 -6.60
N HIS A 463 7.68 28.26 -7.14
CA HIS A 463 7.99 28.30 -8.56
C HIS A 463 8.70 27.00 -8.94
N GLN A 464 8.19 26.27 -9.92
CA GLN A 464 8.80 25.01 -10.36
C GLN A 464 8.49 24.78 -11.84
N VAL A 465 9.44 24.21 -12.58
CA VAL A 465 9.18 23.63 -13.90
C VAL A 465 8.82 22.15 -13.66
N PRO A 466 7.54 21.74 -13.79
CA PRO A 466 7.13 20.39 -13.47
C PRO A 466 7.44 19.51 -14.69
N TRP A 467 8.44 18.64 -14.58
CA TRP A 467 9.03 17.93 -15.71
C TRP A 467 9.55 16.54 -15.31
N ARG A 468 9.30 15.54 -16.14
CA ARG A 468 9.71 14.14 -15.94
C ARG A 468 10.60 13.69 -17.09
N THR A 469 11.75 13.11 -16.77
CA THR A 469 12.76 12.64 -17.75
C THR A 469 13.03 11.14 -17.69
N ASP A 470 12.19 10.41 -16.97
CA ASP A 470 12.33 8.99 -16.66
C ASP A 470 11.27 8.13 -17.36
N CYS A 471 10.51 8.69 -18.31
CA CYS A 471 9.37 8.01 -18.93
C CYS A 471 9.73 6.70 -19.65
N GLY A 472 10.92 6.61 -20.24
CA GLY A 472 11.43 5.36 -20.85
C GLY A 472 11.53 4.18 -19.87
N THR A 473 11.58 4.42 -18.55
CA THR A 473 11.53 3.37 -17.52
C THR A 473 10.25 2.53 -17.62
N TYR A 474 9.17 3.13 -18.11
CA TYR A 474 7.83 2.53 -18.14
C TYR A 474 7.49 1.90 -19.50
N ARG A 475 8.49 1.69 -20.38
CA ARG A 475 8.27 1.15 -21.74
C ARG A 475 7.43 -0.13 -21.75
N LEU A 476 7.68 -1.05 -20.80
CA LEU A 476 6.99 -2.35 -20.70
C LEU A 476 5.52 -2.26 -20.25
N LEU A 477 5.03 -1.07 -19.90
CA LEU A 477 3.60 -0.82 -19.68
C LEU A 477 2.88 -0.38 -20.97
N ASN A 478 3.59 -0.10 -22.06
CA ASN A 478 3.08 0.68 -23.18
C ASN A 478 3.09 -0.07 -24.53
N PRO A 479 2.39 -1.23 -24.65
CA PRO A 479 2.43 -2.05 -25.86
C PRO A 479 1.90 -1.37 -27.13
N ALA A 480 0.99 -0.39 -27.01
CA ALA A 480 0.40 0.31 -28.15
C ALA A 480 1.08 1.66 -28.46
N SER A 481 2.19 1.99 -27.79
CA SER A 481 2.84 3.28 -28.01
C SER A 481 3.48 3.36 -29.39
N GLY A 482 3.31 4.50 -30.05
CA GLY A 482 3.92 4.79 -31.35
C GLY A 482 5.45 4.75 -31.26
N ASN A 483 6.12 4.23 -32.29
CA ASN A 483 7.58 4.19 -32.37
C ASN A 483 8.03 5.07 -33.54
N PHE A 484 9.05 5.89 -33.31
CA PHE A 484 9.57 6.87 -34.25
C PHE A 484 10.83 6.36 -34.96
N GLY A 485 11.17 6.95 -36.11
CA GLY A 485 12.32 6.52 -36.91
C GLY A 485 13.69 6.70 -36.25
N ASN A 486 13.78 7.48 -35.17
CA ASN A 486 14.99 7.66 -34.37
C ASN A 486 15.14 6.59 -33.25
N GLY A 487 14.23 5.63 -33.17
CA GLY A 487 14.26 4.55 -32.20
C GLY A 487 13.55 4.84 -30.86
N LEU A 488 13.04 6.05 -30.65
CA LEU A 488 12.22 6.38 -29.47
C LEU A 488 10.78 5.91 -29.65
N SER A 489 10.13 5.54 -28.55
CA SER A 489 8.68 5.41 -28.47
C SER A 489 8.05 6.65 -27.85
N SER A 490 6.79 6.96 -28.17
CA SER A 490 6.07 8.08 -27.57
C SER A 490 6.03 7.98 -26.05
N SER A 491 5.91 6.77 -25.49
CA SER A 491 5.97 6.52 -24.04
C SER A 491 7.28 6.94 -23.40
N ASP A 492 8.36 7.06 -24.18
CA ASP A 492 9.71 7.29 -23.65
C ASP A 492 10.04 8.79 -23.54
N LEU A 493 9.27 9.63 -24.23
CA LEU A 493 9.48 11.08 -24.27
C LEU A 493 9.28 11.71 -22.89
N SER A 494 10.18 12.63 -22.55
CA SER A 494 10.05 13.49 -21.37
C SER A 494 8.84 14.41 -21.50
N ARG A 495 8.18 14.70 -20.38
CA ARG A 495 6.88 15.37 -20.36
C ARG A 495 6.68 16.30 -19.18
N SER A 496 5.71 17.19 -19.30
CA SER A 496 5.30 18.13 -18.25
C SER A 496 4.60 17.44 -17.07
N ASN A 497 5.41 16.79 -16.24
CA ASN A 497 5.11 16.19 -14.94
C ASN A 497 4.45 14.80 -14.93
N TRP A 498 4.29 14.14 -16.08
CA TRP A 498 3.66 12.83 -16.15
C TRP A 498 4.33 11.90 -17.15
N CYS A 499 4.16 10.60 -16.98
CA CYS A 499 4.55 9.59 -17.96
C CYS A 499 3.38 8.60 -18.17
N PRO A 500 3.16 8.09 -19.39
CA PRO A 500 2.15 7.06 -19.67
C PRO A 500 2.32 5.82 -18.79
N GLY A 501 1.29 5.46 -18.04
CA GLY A 501 1.32 4.36 -17.07
C GLY A 501 1.83 4.74 -15.68
N THR A 502 1.83 6.02 -15.31
CA THR A 502 2.25 6.50 -13.98
C THR A 502 1.23 7.42 -13.31
N LEU A 503 1.30 7.52 -11.98
CA LEU A 503 0.66 8.60 -11.23
C LEU A 503 1.52 9.87 -11.27
N THR A 504 0.88 11.03 -11.07
CA THR A 504 1.56 12.31 -10.87
C THR A 504 1.56 12.66 -9.39
N GLN A 505 2.75 12.66 -8.78
CA GLN A 505 2.90 13.06 -7.38
C GLN A 505 2.63 14.57 -7.22
N PRO A 506 1.83 14.99 -6.24
CA PRO A 506 1.60 16.40 -5.94
C PRO A 506 2.85 17.06 -5.33
N TYR A 507 2.99 18.36 -5.55
CA TYR A 507 3.89 19.20 -4.77
C TYR A 507 3.22 19.56 -3.44
N VAL A 508 3.97 19.43 -2.34
CA VAL A 508 3.52 19.86 -1.01
C VAL A 508 4.15 21.21 -0.69
N ILE A 509 3.34 22.26 -0.70
CA ILE A 509 3.81 23.63 -0.54
C ILE A 509 3.38 24.14 0.83
N HIS A 510 4.33 24.35 1.73
CA HIS A 510 4.05 24.85 3.08
C HIS A 510 3.65 26.32 3.04
N LEU A 511 2.43 26.63 3.51
CA LEU A 511 1.91 27.99 3.62
C LEU A 511 2.15 28.59 5.02
N GLY A 512 2.52 27.75 5.99
CA GLY A 512 2.77 28.17 7.37
C GLY A 512 1.48 28.45 8.14
N ASN A 513 1.51 29.43 9.04
CA ASN A 513 0.35 29.85 9.82
C ASN A 513 -0.22 31.12 9.19
N LEU A 514 -1.28 30.96 8.40
CA LEU A 514 -2.03 32.10 7.89
C LEU A 514 -2.96 32.64 8.97
N THR A 515 -3.22 33.94 8.92
CA THR A 515 -4.25 34.55 9.77
C THR A 515 -5.62 33.98 9.38
N PRO A 516 -6.56 33.80 10.32
CA PRO A 516 -7.93 33.47 9.95
C PRO A 516 -8.53 34.55 9.04
N GLY A 517 -9.36 34.15 8.09
CA GLY A 517 -10.02 35.03 7.13
C GLY A 517 -9.58 34.82 5.68
N LYS A 518 -9.82 35.84 4.85
CA LYS A 518 -9.68 35.75 3.39
C LYS A 518 -8.22 35.85 2.95
N HIS A 519 -7.81 34.88 2.14
CA HIS A 519 -6.53 34.85 1.44
C HIS A 519 -6.75 34.58 -0.06
N THR A 520 -5.86 35.08 -0.91
CA THR A 520 -5.92 34.82 -2.37
C THR A 520 -4.77 33.95 -2.81
N ILE A 521 -5.11 32.85 -3.48
CA ILE A 521 -4.13 31.99 -4.17
C ILE A 521 -4.24 32.27 -5.66
N LYS A 522 -3.09 32.49 -6.31
CA LYS A 522 -2.98 32.68 -7.75
C LYS A 522 -2.00 31.68 -8.34
N VAL A 523 -2.39 31.02 -9.44
CA VAL A 523 -1.51 30.14 -10.23
C VAL A 523 -1.25 30.82 -11.58
N ALA A 524 0.00 30.97 -11.96
CA ALA A 524 0.41 31.52 -13.24
C ALA A 524 1.31 30.52 -13.99
N ILE A 525 1.01 30.32 -15.27
CA ILE A 525 1.74 29.40 -16.15
C ILE A 525 1.85 30.09 -17.52
N PRO A 526 3.06 30.19 -18.12
CA PRO A 526 3.24 30.78 -19.44
C PRO A 526 2.88 29.76 -20.54
N MET A 527 1.58 29.51 -20.69
CA MET A 527 1.05 28.47 -21.59
C MET A 527 1.47 28.71 -23.05
N GLY A 528 1.80 27.64 -23.77
CA GLY A 528 2.10 27.68 -25.19
C GLY A 528 0.90 28.10 -26.05
N SER A 529 1.16 28.82 -27.14
CA SER A 529 0.12 29.20 -28.10
C SER A 529 -0.38 28.00 -28.91
N PRO A 530 -1.64 28.00 -29.35
CA PRO A 530 -2.17 26.98 -30.26
C PRO A 530 -1.44 26.93 -31.61
N GLU A 531 -1.45 25.76 -32.26
CA GLU A 531 -0.90 25.55 -33.60
C GLU A 531 -1.88 24.73 -34.46
N GLY A 532 -2.44 25.35 -35.49
CA GLY A 532 -3.47 24.71 -36.31
C GLY A 532 -4.70 24.32 -35.48
N GLY A 533 -5.04 23.02 -35.47
CA GLY A 533 -6.13 22.47 -34.64
C GLY A 533 -5.71 22.04 -33.23
N SER A 534 -4.42 22.15 -32.90
CA SER A 534 -3.84 21.71 -31.63
C SER A 534 -3.75 22.86 -30.63
N PHE A 535 -3.96 22.57 -29.36
CA PHE A 535 -3.88 23.56 -28.27
C PHE A 535 -3.31 22.93 -27.00
N SER A 536 -2.62 23.76 -26.22
CA SER A 536 -2.10 23.37 -24.90
C SER A 536 -3.19 23.54 -23.84
N ALA A 537 -3.13 22.73 -22.80
CA ALA A 537 -3.98 22.87 -21.61
C ALA A 537 -3.21 22.46 -20.36
N TRP A 538 -3.58 23.03 -19.21
CA TRP A 538 -2.97 22.71 -17.93
C TRP A 538 -4.00 22.24 -16.92
N ASN A 539 -3.93 20.96 -16.60
CA ASN A 539 -4.74 20.39 -15.53
C ASN A 539 -4.02 20.68 -14.22
N VAL A 540 -4.61 21.51 -13.37
CA VAL A 540 -4.06 21.89 -12.07
C VAL A 540 -5.12 21.72 -10.98
N SER A 541 -4.74 21.15 -9.85
CA SER A 541 -5.58 21.08 -8.66
C SER A 541 -4.81 21.56 -7.44
N GLY A 542 -5.54 22.19 -6.52
CA GLY A 542 -4.99 22.79 -5.30
C GLY A 542 -5.88 22.49 -4.12
N ILE A 543 -5.38 21.67 -3.21
CA ILE A 543 -6.08 21.29 -1.98
C ILE A 543 -5.34 21.91 -0.80
N LEU A 544 -6.07 22.68 0.01
CA LEU A 544 -5.56 23.16 1.27
C LEU A 544 -5.74 22.08 2.34
N VAL A 545 -4.67 21.83 3.08
CA VAL A 545 -4.65 20.92 4.21
C VAL A 545 -4.06 21.66 5.41
N GLY A 546 -4.70 21.57 6.57
CA GLY A 546 -4.18 22.12 7.82
C GLY A 546 -4.52 21.24 9.01
N VAL A 547 -3.97 21.54 10.17
CA VAL A 547 -4.28 20.85 11.43
C VAL A 547 -5.28 21.68 12.22
N ILE A 548 -6.40 21.09 12.62
CA ILE A 548 -7.36 21.72 13.53
C ILE A 548 -6.79 21.61 14.95
N ARG A 549 -6.50 22.74 15.60
CA ARG A 549 -6.12 22.75 17.03
C ARG A 549 -7.36 22.47 17.88
N ASN A 550 -7.28 21.43 18.72
CA ASN A 550 -8.18 21.27 19.84
C ASN A 550 -7.78 22.28 20.94
N ASP A 551 -8.77 22.91 21.58
CA ASP A 551 -8.56 23.90 22.66
C ASP A 551 -7.90 23.30 23.90
#